data_AF-A0A392N5W0-F1
#
_entry.id   AF-A0A392N5W0-F1
#
_cell.length_a   1.000
_cell.length_b   1.000
_cell.length_c   1.000
_cell.angle_alpha   90.00
_cell.angle_beta   90.00
_cell.angle_gamma   90.00
#
_symmetry.space_group_name_H-M   'P 1'
#
loop_
_entity.id
_entity.type
_entity.pdbx_description
1 polymer ?
#
loop_
_entity_poly.entity_id
_entity_poly.type
_entity_poly.pdbx_seq_one_letter_code
_entity_poly.pdbx_strand_id
1 'polypeptide(L)'
;MVKQFISWSGMDYYENEIASLWEEYQVIRASKSDSRLANNNLPPDIQKLRCRACYEALRFSPHIEQIGKLLVERMRSLGPYIALHLRYEKDMLAFSGCTHDLSLDEAEELRIIRENTSYWKVKDIDPVEQRSRGFCPLTPKEVGIFLTALGYPSNTPIYIASGEIYG
;
A
#
# COMPACT_ATOMS: atom_id res chain seq x y z
N MET A 1 -14.75 -8.13 26.67
CA MET A 1 -13.66 -7.24 27.14
C MET A 1 -13.06 -6.44 25.99
N VAL A 2 -12.61 -5.20 26.20
CA VAL A 2 -11.85 -4.42 25.20
C VAL A 2 -10.36 -4.52 25.50
N LYS A 3 -9.53 -4.89 24.52
CA LYS A 3 -8.08 -5.07 24.71
C LYS A 3 -7.31 -4.41 23.56
N GLN A 4 -6.27 -3.66 23.88
CA GLN A 4 -5.29 -3.23 22.88
C GLN A 4 -4.30 -4.36 22.65
N PHE A 5 -4.21 -4.82 21.41
CA PHE A 5 -3.29 -5.89 21.05
C PHE A 5 -1.88 -5.31 20.86
N ILE A 6 -0.86 -6.13 21.17
CA ILE A 6 0.54 -5.75 20.99
C ILE A 6 0.87 -5.79 19.49
N SER A 7 1.30 -4.66 18.93
CA SER A 7 1.74 -4.58 17.53
C SER A 7 2.97 -5.46 17.31
N TRP A 8 3.07 -6.10 16.15
CA TRP A 8 4.16 -7.04 15.83
C TRP A 8 4.30 -8.19 16.85
N SER A 9 3.22 -8.63 17.47
CA SER A 9 3.24 -9.81 18.32
C SER A 9 3.48 -11.10 17.52
N GLY A 10 4.21 -12.04 18.14
CA GLY A 10 4.42 -13.41 17.64
C GLY A 10 3.33 -14.37 18.12
N MET A 11 3.45 -15.67 17.81
CA MET A 11 2.43 -16.66 18.18
C MET A 11 2.24 -16.78 19.70
N ASP A 12 3.33 -16.76 20.47
CA ASP A 12 3.31 -16.94 21.93
C ASP A 12 2.39 -15.94 22.65
N TYR A 13 2.26 -14.71 22.14
CA TYR A 13 1.33 -13.72 22.68
C TYR A 13 -0.12 -14.17 22.50
N TYR A 14 -0.45 -14.74 21.34
CA TYR A 14 -1.81 -15.22 21.07
C TYR A 14 -2.12 -16.50 21.85
N GLU A 15 -1.15 -17.41 21.94
CA GLU A 15 -1.31 -18.69 22.64
C GLU A 15 -1.38 -18.52 24.15
N ASN A 16 -0.57 -17.64 24.74
CA ASN A 16 -0.45 -17.52 26.18
C ASN A 16 -1.30 -16.38 26.78
N GLU A 17 -1.50 -15.27 26.08
CA GLU A 17 -2.29 -14.15 26.61
C GLU A 17 -3.70 -14.13 26.03
N ILE A 18 -3.82 -14.12 24.70
CA ILE A 18 -5.14 -13.96 24.06
C ILE A 18 -6.03 -15.20 24.30
N ALA A 19 -5.46 -16.40 24.29
CA ALA A 19 -6.21 -17.62 24.54
C ALA A 19 -6.79 -17.66 25.97
N SER A 20 -6.02 -17.30 27.00
CA SER A 20 -6.52 -17.24 28.37
C SER A 20 -7.62 -16.18 28.55
N LEU A 21 -7.47 -15.02 27.89
CA LEU A 21 -8.52 -14.01 27.86
C LEU A 21 -9.78 -14.50 27.13
N TRP A 22 -9.63 -15.38 26.15
CA TRP A 22 -10.77 -15.97 25.45
C TRP A 22 -11.54 -16.93 26.34
N GLU A 23 -10.84 -17.77 27.12
CA GLU A 23 -11.45 -18.69 28.07
C GLU A 23 -12.33 -17.95 29.09
N GLU A 24 -11.87 -16.81 29.61
CA GLU A 24 -12.61 -16.02 30.61
C GLU A 24 -13.76 -15.22 30.00
N TYR A 25 -13.50 -14.46 28.93
CA TYR A 25 -14.43 -13.43 28.44
C TYR A 25 -15.29 -13.86 27.26
N GLN A 26 -14.90 -14.91 26.51
CA GLN A 26 -15.56 -15.45 25.29
C GLN A 26 -15.72 -14.45 24.12
N VAL A 27 -15.59 -13.14 24.36
CA VAL A 27 -15.62 -12.07 23.35
C VAL A 27 -14.57 -11.02 23.70
N ILE A 28 -13.59 -10.89 22.82
CA ILE A 28 -12.51 -9.90 22.92
C ILE A 28 -12.67 -8.90 21.78
N ARG A 29 -12.91 -7.63 22.12
CA ARG A 29 -12.90 -6.53 21.15
C ARG A 29 -11.51 -5.91 21.11
N ALA A 30 -10.80 -6.09 20.01
CA ALA A 30 -9.54 -5.38 19.77
C ALA A 30 -9.83 -3.87 19.67
N SER A 31 -9.16 -3.04 20.48
CA SER A 31 -9.33 -1.57 20.43
C SER A 31 -8.78 -0.97 19.13
N LYS A 32 -7.81 -1.64 18.51
CA LYS A 32 -7.32 -1.39 17.17
C LYS A 32 -7.09 -2.70 16.42
N SER A 33 -7.44 -2.74 15.14
CA SER A 33 -7.33 -3.94 14.28
C SER A 33 -6.01 -4.03 13.50
N ASP A 34 -5.17 -3.00 13.58
CA ASP A 34 -3.86 -2.91 12.94
C ASP A 34 -2.76 -3.66 13.71
N SER A 35 -2.91 -3.77 15.04
CA SER A 35 -1.98 -4.45 15.95
C SER A 35 -2.23 -5.97 16.02
N ARG A 36 -2.53 -6.58 14.88
CA ARG A 36 -2.83 -8.00 14.73
C ARG A 36 -1.58 -8.84 14.47
N LEU A 37 -1.75 -10.16 14.46
CA LEU A 37 -0.72 -11.14 14.13
C LEU A 37 -0.09 -10.75 12.78
N ALA A 38 1.18 -10.34 12.82
CA ALA A 38 1.89 -9.74 11.69
C ALA A 38 2.93 -10.70 11.09
N ASN A 39 3.70 -10.24 10.11
CA ASN A 39 4.87 -10.96 9.58
C ASN A 39 6.03 -10.90 10.59
N ASN A 40 5.86 -11.48 11.78
CA ASN A 40 6.89 -11.49 12.82
C ASN A 40 7.34 -12.93 13.13
N ASN A 41 8.21 -13.48 12.26
CA ASN A 41 8.83 -14.80 12.43
C ASN A 41 7.85 -15.95 12.68
N LEU A 42 6.69 -15.91 12.03
CA LEU A 42 5.74 -17.01 12.12
C LEU A 42 6.29 -18.27 11.46
N PRO A 43 5.96 -19.47 11.99
CA PRO A 43 6.22 -20.71 11.30
C PRO A 43 5.72 -20.65 9.85
N PRO A 44 6.50 -21.15 8.86
CA PRO A 44 6.16 -20.99 7.45
C PRO A 44 4.79 -21.54 7.05
N ASP A 45 4.33 -22.61 7.69
CA ASP A 45 3.01 -23.21 7.51
C ASP A 45 1.89 -22.29 8.01
N ILE A 46 2.05 -21.68 9.18
CA ILE A 46 1.09 -20.71 9.74
C ILE A 46 1.04 -19.45 8.87
N GLN A 47 2.20 -18.95 8.44
CA GLN A 47 2.27 -17.80 7.53
C GLN A 47 1.53 -18.09 6.21
N LYS A 48 1.77 -19.26 5.60
CA LYS A 48 1.10 -19.68 4.35
C LYS A 48 -0.41 -19.81 4.54
N LEU A 49 -0.85 -20.45 5.63
CA LEU A 49 -2.27 -20.59 5.94
C LEU A 49 -2.93 -19.24 6.10
N ARG A 50 -2.33 -18.32 6.87
CA ARG A 50 -2.86 -16.97 7.08
C ARG A 50 -2.97 -16.20 5.76
N CYS A 51 -1.91 -16.20 4.94
CA CYS A 51 -1.93 -15.55 3.64
C CYS A 51 -3.06 -16.09 2.76
N ARG A 52 -3.20 -17.42 2.68
CA ARG A 52 -4.28 -18.06 1.91
C ARG A 52 -5.66 -17.70 2.44
N ALA A 53 -5.88 -17.80 3.75
CA ALA A 53 -7.15 -17.47 4.37
C ALA A 53 -7.53 -16.00 4.13
N CYS A 54 -6.61 -15.05 4.31
CA CYS A 54 -6.85 -13.64 4.03
C CYS A 54 -7.13 -13.38 2.54
N TYR A 55 -6.42 -14.03 1.64
CA TYR A 55 -6.63 -13.91 0.19
C TYR A 55 -8.01 -14.44 -0.23
N GLU A 56 -8.40 -15.59 0.30
CA GLU A 56 -9.69 -16.22 0.01
C GLU A 56 -10.88 -15.46 0.59
N ALA A 57 -10.72 -14.87 1.77
CA ALA A 57 -11.77 -14.13 2.46
C ALA A 57 -12.07 -12.77 1.82
N LEU A 58 -11.09 -12.11 1.22
CA LEU A 58 -11.26 -10.80 0.59
C LEU A 58 -11.74 -10.97 -0.85
N ARG A 59 -13.06 -11.02 -1.02
CA ARG A 59 -13.72 -11.04 -2.33
C ARG A 59 -14.40 -9.70 -2.60
N PHE A 60 -14.31 -9.21 -3.85
CA PHE A 60 -15.10 -8.07 -4.28
C PHE A 60 -16.59 -8.40 -4.24
N SER A 61 -17.43 -7.38 -4.04
CA SER A 61 -18.87 -7.57 -4.22
C SER A 61 -19.15 -7.99 -5.68
N PRO A 62 -20.18 -8.80 -5.94
CA PRO A 62 -20.47 -9.28 -7.30
C PRO A 62 -20.60 -8.13 -8.33
N HIS A 63 -21.16 -7.00 -7.90
CA HIS A 63 -21.31 -5.82 -8.76
C HIS A 63 -19.96 -5.19 -9.15
N ILE A 64 -19.05 -5.00 -8.19
CA ILE A 64 -17.70 -4.45 -8.46
C ILE A 64 -16.93 -5.42 -9.37
N GLU A 65 -17.03 -6.72 -9.11
CA GLU A 65 -16.37 -7.74 -9.93
C GLU A 65 -16.89 -7.72 -11.37
N GLN A 66 -18.21 -7.58 -11.57
CA GLN A 66 -18.82 -7.50 -12.90
C GLN A 66 -18.34 -6.28 -13.69
N ILE A 67 -18.30 -5.11 -13.05
CA ILE A 67 -17.78 -3.89 -13.69
C ILE A 67 -16.28 -4.04 -14.01
N GLY A 68 -15.51 -4.61 -13.09
CA GLY A 68 -14.08 -4.88 -13.31
C GLY A 68 -13.83 -5.81 -14.50
N LYS A 69 -14.63 -6.88 -14.62
CA LYS A 69 -14.58 -7.80 -15.78
C LYS A 69 -14.88 -7.08 -17.09
N LEU A 70 -15.95 -6.27 -17.12
CA LEU A 70 -16.32 -5.48 -18.31
C LEU A 70 -15.21 -4.50 -18.71
N LEU A 71 -14.58 -3.84 -17.75
CA LEU A 71 -13.45 -2.93 -18.01
C LEU A 71 -12.27 -3.70 -18.63
N VAL A 72 -11.90 -4.84 -18.06
CA VAL A 72 -10.82 -5.70 -18.58
C VAL A 72 -11.14 -6.20 -19.99
N GLU A 73 -12.38 -6.61 -20.25
CA GLU A 73 -12.83 -7.03 -21.58
C GLU A 73 -12.67 -5.90 -22.62
N ARG A 74 -13.09 -4.68 -22.28
CA ARG A 74 -12.92 -3.50 -23.14
C ARG A 74 -11.46 -3.14 -23.38
N MET A 75 -10.61 -3.23 -22.36
CA MET A 75 -9.17 -2.99 -22.54
C MET A 75 -8.55 -4.04 -23.46
N ARG A 76 -8.92 -5.31 -23.30
CA ARG A 76 -8.42 -6.41 -24.14
C ARG A 76 -8.91 -6.35 -25.58
N SER A 77 -10.10 -5.78 -25.85
CA SER A 77 -10.58 -5.63 -27.23
C SER A 77 -9.78 -4.61 -28.04
N LEU A 78 -9.03 -3.73 -27.38
CA LEU A 78 -8.08 -2.81 -28.00
C LEU A 78 -6.70 -3.47 -28.28
N GLY A 79 -6.50 -4.72 -27.85
CA GLY A 79 -5.24 -5.45 -27.94
C GLY A 79 -4.53 -5.59 -26.58
N PRO A 80 -3.25 -6.01 -26.59
CA PRO A 80 -2.43 -6.03 -25.38
C PRO A 80 -2.33 -4.62 -24.76
N TYR A 81 -2.48 -4.54 -23.44
CA TYR A 81 -2.41 -3.28 -22.70
C TYR A 81 -1.58 -3.45 -21.42
N ILE A 82 -1.13 -2.34 -20.86
CA ILE A 82 -0.39 -2.30 -19.59
C ILE A 82 -1.35 -1.87 -18.48
N ALA A 83 -1.41 -2.63 -17.38
CA ALA A 83 -2.03 -2.17 -16.15
C ALA A 83 -0.95 -1.56 -15.25
N LEU A 84 -1.03 -0.25 -15.02
CA LEU A 84 -0.06 0.52 -14.28
C LEU A 84 -0.70 1.05 -13.00
N HIS A 85 -0.19 0.63 -11.84
CA HIS A 85 -0.50 1.30 -10.57
C HIS A 85 0.54 2.39 -10.32
N LEU A 86 0.13 3.65 -10.41
CA LEU A 86 1.01 4.81 -10.25
C LEU A 86 0.68 5.51 -8.94
N ARG A 87 1.48 5.25 -7.91
CA ARG A 87 1.34 5.85 -6.58
C ARG A 87 2.12 7.15 -6.46
N TYR A 88 1.78 8.12 -7.32
CA TYR A 88 2.42 9.44 -7.41
C TYR A 88 1.46 10.56 -6.97
N GLU A 89 0.76 10.33 -5.86
CA GLU A 89 -0.17 11.29 -5.27
C GLU A 89 0.51 12.18 -4.22
N LYS A 90 -0.08 13.35 -3.97
CA LYS A 90 0.45 14.36 -3.04
C LYS A 90 0.68 13.83 -1.62
N ASP A 91 -0.23 13.01 -1.09
CA ASP A 91 -0.09 12.40 0.24
C ASP A 91 1.08 11.43 0.28
N MET A 92 1.27 10.63 -0.78
CA MET A 92 2.38 9.69 -0.89
C MET A 92 3.72 10.41 -0.95
N LEU A 93 3.84 11.48 -1.75
CA LEU A 93 5.07 12.27 -1.86
C LEU A 93 5.38 13.03 -0.57
N ALA A 94 4.38 13.63 0.06
CA ALA A 94 4.54 14.27 1.36
C ALA A 94 5.00 13.26 2.43
N PHE A 95 4.37 12.08 2.50
CA PHE A 95 4.69 11.02 3.46
C PHE A 95 6.11 10.46 3.27
N SER A 96 6.47 10.15 2.01
CA SER A 96 7.80 9.60 1.68
C SER A 96 8.92 10.63 1.70
N GLY A 97 8.58 11.93 1.72
CA GLY A 97 9.55 13.01 1.64
C GLY A 97 10.23 13.14 0.29
N CYS A 98 9.73 12.48 -0.76
CA CYS A 98 10.34 12.45 -2.07
C CYS A 98 10.02 13.72 -2.87
N THR A 99 11.06 14.44 -3.29
CA THR A 99 10.93 15.74 -3.99
C THR A 99 11.71 15.79 -5.31
N HIS A 100 12.07 14.63 -5.87
CA HIS A 100 12.78 14.56 -7.14
C HIS A 100 11.95 15.15 -8.28
N ASP A 101 12.58 15.97 -9.13
CA ASP A 101 11.95 16.70 -10.23
C ASP A 101 10.82 17.67 -9.83
N LEU A 102 10.63 17.95 -8.53
CA LEU A 102 9.69 18.97 -8.05
C LEU A 102 10.37 20.34 -7.96
N SER A 103 9.58 21.38 -8.15
CA SER A 103 9.99 22.76 -7.86
C SER A 103 10.15 22.98 -6.34
N LEU A 104 10.82 24.09 -5.99
CA LEU A 104 10.97 24.48 -4.58
C LEU A 104 9.61 24.72 -3.90
N ASP A 105 8.66 25.31 -4.61
CA ASP A 105 7.33 25.60 -4.09
C ASP A 105 6.51 24.31 -3.84
N GLU A 106 6.58 23.35 -4.77
CA GLU A 106 5.96 22.02 -4.59
C GLU A 106 6.60 21.24 -3.44
N ALA A 107 7.93 21.24 -3.37
CA ALA A 107 8.65 20.58 -2.28
C ALA A 107 8.28 21.16 -0.91
N GLU A 108 8.14 22.49 -0.84
CA GLU A 108 7.72 23.20 0.37
C GLU A 108 6.26 22.88 0.74
N GLU A 109 5.36 22.84 -0.24
CA GLU A 109 3.97 22.44 -0.03
C GLU A 109 3.88 21.02 0.57
N LEU A 110 4.62 20.06 0.01
CA LEU A 110 4.67 18.69 0.51
C LEU A 110 5.27 18.62 1.92
N ARG A 111 6.28 19.45 2.22
CA ARG A 111 6.86 19.58 3.55
C ARG A 111 5.81 20.07 4.55
N ILE A 112 5.05 21.11 4.21
CA ILE A 112 3.99 21.65 5.07
C ILE A 112 2.93 20.60 5.36
N ILE A 113 2.49 19.83 4.36
CA ILE A 113 1.56 18.70 4.55
C ILE A 113 2.13 17.68 5.53
N ARG A 114 3.40 17.30 5.35
CA ARG A 114 4.07 16.35 6.23
C ARG A 114 4.12 16.87 7.66
N GLU A 115 4.53 18.12 7.89
CA GLU A 115 4.60 18.71 9.24
C GLU A 115 3.22 18.76 9.91
N ASN A 116 2.19 19.19 9.18
CA ASN A 116 0.84 19.36 9.72
C ASN A 116 0.11 18.03 9.99
N THR A 117 0.58 16.92 9.44
CA THR A 117 -0.06 15.60 9.60
C THR A 117 0.36 14.93 10.91
N SER A 118 -0.35 15.22 12.01
CA SER A 118 0.05 14.83 13.38
C SER A 118 0.36 13.35 13.63
N TYR A 119 -0.27 12.43 12.88
CA TYR A 119 -0.09 10.98 13.07
C TYR A 119 1.08 10.38 12.29
N TRP A 120 1.77 11.14 11.42
CA TRP A 120 3.01 10.71 10.79
C TRP A 120 4.20 10.96 11.74
N LYS A 121 4.89 9.89 12.13
CA LYS A 121 5.95 9.95 13.15
C LYS A 121 7.25 10.55 12.65
N VAL A 122 7.59 10.34 11.38
CA VAL A 122 8.83 10.81 10.76
C VAL A 122 8.54 12.06 9.96
N LYS A 123 9.27 13.14 10.26
CA LYS A 123 9.08 14.48 9.66
C LYS A 123 10.31 14.95 8.91
N ASP A 124 11.46 14.77 9.52
CA ASP A 124 12.75 15.01 8.90
C ASP A 124 13.14 13.80 8.05
N ILE A 125 13.22 14.00 6.73
CA ILE A 125 13.43 12.96 5.73
C ILE A 125 14.38 13.52 4.67
N ASP A 126 15.48 12.79 4.42
CA ASP A 126 16.38 13.09 3.30
C ASP A 126 15.78 12.51 1.99
N PRO A 127 15.33 13.36 1.04
CA PRO A 127 14.76 12.89 -0.23
C PRO A 127 15.75 12.10 -1.09
N VAL A 128 17.05 12.43 -1.02
CA VAL A 128 18.10 11.78 -1.81
C VAL A 128 18.36 10.38 -1.27
N GLU A 129 18.42 10.23 0.06
CA GLU A 129 18.58 8.91 0.68
C GLU A 129 17.37 8.01 0.35
N GLN A 130 16.13 8.50 0.52
CA GLN A 130 14.92 7.72 0.22
C GLN A 130 14.91 7.22 -1.23
N ARG A 131 15.29 8.10 -2.17
CA ARG A 131 15.35 7.74 -3.59
C ARG A 131 16.43 6.70 -3.87
N SER A 132 17.62 6.87 -3.30
CA SER A 132 18.73 5.91 -3.48
C SER A 132 18.38 4.49 -2.98
N ARG A 133 17.51 4.40 -1.97
CA ARG A 133 17.04 3.14 -1.39
C ARG A 133 15.82 2.55 -2.12
N GLY A 134 15.30 3.21 -3.14
CA GLY A 134 14.13 2.78 -3.89
C GLY A 134 12.81 2.96 -3.14
N PHE A 135 12.75 3.88 -2.16
CA PHE A 135 11.53 4.18 -1.42
C PHE A 135 10.70 5.30 -2.02
N CYS A 136 11.24 6.03 -3.00
CA CYS A 136 10.47 7.00 -3.76
C CYS A 136 9.71 6.34 -4.92
N PRO A 137 8.46 6.75 -5.18
CA PRO A 137 7.78 6.35 -6.41
C PRO A 137 8.53 6.93 -7.62
N LEU A 138 8.47 6.23 -8.75
CA LEU A 138 8.91 6.77 -10.03
C LEU A 138 7.98 7.91 -10.46
N THR A 139 8.56 8.98 -11.01
CA THR A 139 7.74 10.06 -11.60
C THR A 139 6.98 9.55 -12.84
N PRO A 140 5.87 10.19 -13.25
CA PRO A 140 5.16 9.81 -14.48
C PRO A 140 6.09 9.79 -15.71
N LYS A 141 7.06 10.72 -15.76
CA LYS A 141 8.08 10.80 -16.81
C LYS A 141 9.03 9.60 -16.77
N GLU A 142 9.52 9.23 -15.60
CA GLU A 142 10.38 8.06 -15.43
C GLU A 142 9.67 6.76 -15.84
N VAL A 143 8.40 6.62 -15.48
CA VAL A 143 7.58 5.47 -15.90
C VAL A 143 7.45 5.43 -17.42
N GLY A 144 7.21 6.56 -18.08
CA GLY A 144 7.17 6.63 -19.54
C GLY A 144 8.49 6.22 -20.20
N ILE A 145 9.62 6.69 -19.68
CA ILE A 145 10.96 6.29 -20.13
C ILE A 145 11.19 4.80 -19.92
N PHE A 146 10.83 4.27 -18.74
CA PHE A 146 10.97 2.86 -18.41
C PHE A 146 10.17 1.97 -19.36
N LEU A 147 8.91 2.30 -19.63
CA LEU A 147 8.08 1.55 -20.57
C LEU A 147 8.64 1.60 -22.00
N THR A 148 9.15 2.75 -22.42
CA THR A 148 9.79 2.89 -23.73
C THR A 148 11.06 2.03 -23.83
N ALA A 149 11.88 2.01 -22.78
CA ALA A 149 13.09 1.19 -22.71
C ALA A 149 12.81 -0.32 -22.72
N LEU A 150 11.66 -0.75 -22.21
CA LEU A 150 11.18 -2.14 -22.32
C LEU A 150 10.68 -2.50 -23.73
N GLY A 151 10.63 -1.56 -24.67
CA GLY A 151 10.23 -1.78 -26.06
C GLY A 151 8.74 -1.60 -26.32
N TYR A 152 7.98 -1.04 -25.38
CA TYR A 152 6.57 -0.72 -25.63
C TYR A 152 6.46 0.50 -26.55
N PRO A 153 5.70 0.42 -27.67
CA PRO A 153 5.50 1.55 -28.55
C PRO A 153 4.65 2.64 -27.89
N SER A 154 4.78 3.89 -28.34
CA SER A 154 4.07 5.04 -27.78
C SER A 154 2.54 4.98 -27.90
N ASN A 155 2.02 4.11 -28.78
CA ASN A 155 0.59 3.85 -28.93
C ASN A 155 0.08 2.67 -28.07
N THR A 156 0.90 2.13 -27.17
CA THR A 156 0.49 1.04 -26.26
C THR A 156 -0.64 1.54 -25.34
N PRO A 157 -1.80 0.88 -25.29
CA PRO A 157 -2.85 1.23 -24.34
C PRO A 157 -2.39 1.00 -22.90
N ILE A 158 -2.63 1.98 -22.03
CA ILE A 158 -2.30 1.89 -20.60
C ILE A 158 -3.57 2.13 -19.78
N TYR A 159 -3.91 1.19 -18.90
CA TYR A 159 -4.84 1.41 -17.82
C TYR A 159 -4.08 1.91 -16.60
N ILE A 160 -4.34 3.16 -16.19
CA ILE A 160 -3.69 3.79 -15.04
C ILE A 160 -4.63 3.70 -13.83
N ALA A 161 -4.17 3.00 -12.80
CA ALA A 161 -4.77 3.03 -11.47
C ALA A 161 -3.95 3.98 -10.60
N SER A 162 -4.47 5.18 -10.36
CA SER A 162 -3.85 6.18 -9.50
C SER A 162 -4.93 7.03 -8.82
N GLY A 163 -4.58 7.72 -7.74
CA GLY A 163 -5.29 8.93 -7.34
C GLY A 163 -4.97 10.10 -8.28
N GLU A 164 -5.21 11.31 -7.79
CA GLU A 164 -4.79 12.53 -8.47
C GLU A 164 -3.26 12.58 -8.50
N ILE A 165 -2.70 12.49 -9.71
CA ILE A 165 -1.26 12.56 -9.94
C ILE A 165 -0.81 13.99 -9.63
N TYR A 166 0.23 14.12 -8.83
CA TYR A 166 0.79 15.40 -8.41
C TYR A 166 1.88 15.88 -9.39
N GLY A 167 1.92 17.19 -9.65
CA GLY A 167 2.85 17.84 -10.61
C GLY A 167 2.28 18.03 -12.01
#